data_AF-A0A937WMQ1-F1
#
_entry.id   AF-A0A937WMQ1-F1
#
_cell.length_a   1.000
_cell.length_b   1.000
_cell.length_c   1.000
_cell.angle_alpha   90.00
_cell.angle_beta   90.00
_cell.angle_gamma   90.00
#
_symmetry.space_group_name_H-M   'P 1'
#
loop_
_entity.id
_entity.type
_entity.pdbx_description
1 polymer ?
#
loop_
_entity_poly.entity_id
_entity_poly.type
_entity_poly.pdbx_seq_one_letter_code
_entity_poly.pdbx_strand_id
1 'polypeptide(L)'
;MKDELVVFSGNSNPSLARTICKYLKIPLGDALISKFSEGEIRVKINQDVRGRDVFVIQSTCPPVNDNLVELLIMIDALKRASSRRLTAVLPFYGYARQDRKDQPRVPITAKLVANLITTSGADRLLTIDLHAGQIQGFFDIPVDHLLAAPVLIEYYKKLKLRDLVVASPDVGGIKMARAFSKKLNADLAIVDKRRLDYQNSEVMNILGDVKGKNIIIVDDQVTTAGSITEASYALKEAGARDIYAGITHGIFSGPAIARIEKSPLKEVVVTDTIPLSKEKQNKKIRILSISRLLGEAIKRIHNEESVSSLFV
;
A
#
# COMPACT_ATOMS: atom_id res chain seq x y z
N MET A 1 17.91 -30.24 -0.48
CA MET A 1 16.88 -29.90 -1.47
C MET A 1 16.22 -28.64 -0.94
N LYS A 2 16.34 -27.49 -1.62
CA LYS A 2 15.65 -26.27 -1.20
C LYS A 2 14.17 -26.61 -1.10
N ASP A 3 13.58 -26.52 0.09
CA ASP A 3 12.14 -26.61 0.27
C ASP A 3 11.50 -25.73 -0.81
N GLU A 4 10.79 -26.34 -1.75
CA GLU A 4 10.43 -25.63 -2.99
C GLU A 4 9.48 -24.48 -2.65
N LEU A 5 10.01 -23.26 -2.64
CA LEU A 5 9.27 -22.01 -2.54
C LEU A 5 8.09 -22.05 -3.53
N VAL A 6 6.88 -21.84 -3.01
CA VAL A 6 5.67 -21.75 -3.83
C VAL A 6 5.00 -20.41 -3.59
N VAL A 7 4.60 -19.74 -4.66
CA VAL A 7 3.84 -18.49 -4.60
C VAL A 7 2.48 -18.69 -5.25
N PHE A 8 1.41 -18.39 -4.54
CA PHE A 8 0.06 -18.29 -5.08
C PHE A 8 -0.39 -16.83 -5.11
N SER A 9 -1.41 -16.56 -5.92
CA SER A 9 -2.09 -15.27 -5.98
C SER A 9 -3.58 -15.49 -5.80
N GLY A 10 -4.24 -14.63 -5.04
CA GLY A 10 -5.68 -14.47 -5.21
C GLY A 10 -6.01 -13.58 -6.41
N ASN A 11 -7.27 -13.17 -6.52
CA ASN A 11 -7.83 -12.35 -7.58
C ASN A 11 -7.60 -10.86 -7.41
N SER A 12 -7.07 -10.39 -6.27
CA SER A 12 -6.93 -8.95 -6.03
C SER A 12 -5.93 -8.30 -6.97
N ASN A 13 -4.78 -8.95 -7.26
CA ASN A 13 -3.75 -8.39 -8.15
C ASN A 13 -2.87 -9.47 -8.81
N PRO A 14 -3.42 -10.30 -9.71
CA PRO A 14 -2.66 -11.36 -10.38
C PRO A 14 -1.48 -10.84 -11.22
N SER A 15 -1.56 -9.59 -11.70
CA SER A 15 -0.51 -8.96 -12.49
C SER A 15 0.77 -8.73 -11.67
N LEU A 16 0.61 -8.19 -10.46
CA LEU A 16 1.72 -8.00 -9.53
C LEU A 16 2.34 -9.35 -9.14
N ALA A 17 1.51 -10.34 -8.79
CA ALA A 17 1.99 -11.67 -8.41
C ALA A 17 2.83 -12.33 -9.52
N ARG A 18 2.38 -12.27 -10.78
CA ARG A 18 3.18 -12.76 -11.93
C ARG A 18 4.52 -12.05 -12.07
N THR A 19 4.56 -10.73 -11.82
CA THR A 19 5.81 -9.94 -11.92
C THR A 19 6.77 -10.29 -10.78
N ILE A 20 6.25 -10.56 -9.58
CA ILE A 20 7.02 -11.08 -8.44
C ILE A 20 7.59 -12.48 -8.75
N CYS A 21 6.78 -13.40 -9.26
CA CYS A 21 7.24 -14.73 -9.69
C CYS A 21 8.33 -14.65 -10.77
N LYS A 22 8.19 -13.71 -11.72
CA LYS A 22 9.24 -13.44 -12.73
C LYS A 22 10.55 -12.99 -12.10
N TYR A 23 10.50 -12.16 -11.06
CA TYR A 23 11.70 -11.75 -10.31
C TYR A 23 12.34 -12.95 -9.60
N LEU A 24 11.52 -13.78 -8.95
CA LEU A 24 11.94 -14.99 -8.24
C LEU A 24 12.40 -16.13 -9.15
N LYS A 25 12.12 -16.04 -10.46
CA LYS A 25 12.39 -17.06 -11.49
C LYS A 25 11.68 -18.40 -11.21
N ILE A 26 10.44 -18.32 -10.72
CA ILE A 26 9.57 -19.48 -10.47
C ILE A 26 8.23 -19.28 -11.16
N PRO A 27 7.49 -20.35 -11.50
CA PRO A 27 6.11 -20.24 -11.95
C PRO A 27 5.19 -19.78 -10.80
N LEU A 28 4.05 -19.18 -11.15
CA LEU A 28 2.96 -18.97 -10.19
C LEU A 28 2.27 -20.32 -9.95
N GLY A 29 1.96 -20.62 -8.68
CA GLY A 29 1.28 -21.86 -8.30
C GLY A 29 -0.11 -21.96 -8.91
N ASP A 30 -0.51 -23.19 -9.25
CA ASP A 30 -1.82 -23.48 -9.82
C ASP A 30 -2.89 -23.59 -8.73
N ALA A 31 -3.83 -22.65 -8.75
CA ALA A 31 -5.03 -22.67 -7.93
C ALA A 31 -6.24 -22.21 -8.74
N LEU A 32 -7.34 -22.92 -8.60
CA LEU A 32 -8.65 -22.46 -9.04
C LEU A 32 -9.24 -21.56 -7.96
N ILE A 33 -9.57 -20.33 -8.33
CA ILE A 33 -10.23 -19.36 -7.45
C ILE A 33 -11.40 -18.78 -8.23
N SER A 34 -12.61 -19.21 -7.85
CA SER A 34 -13.84 -18.83 -8.54
C SER A 34 -14.94 -18.51 -7.53
N LYS A 35 -16.11 -18.12 -8.02
CA LYS A 35 -17.32 -18.03 -7.22
C LYS A 35 -18.34 -19.05 -7.69
N PHE A 36 -19.09 -19.63 -6.77
CA PHE A 36 -20.33 -20.34 -7.10
C PHE A 36 -21.40 -19.35 -7.58
N SER A 37 -22.50 -19.85 -8.13
CA SER A 37 -23.59 -19.05 -8.72
C SER A 37 -24.19 -18.01 -7.76
N GLU A 38 -24.20 -18.33 -6.48
CA GLU A 38 -24.75 -17.53 -5.38
C GLU A 38 -23.72 -16.57 -4.75
N GLY A 39 -22.47 -16.60 -5.23
CA GLY A 39 -21.42 -15.65 -4.84
C GLY A 39 -20.42 -16.16 -3.81
N GLU A 40 -20.61 -17.37 -3.25
CA GLU A 40 -19.63 -17.98 -2.35
C GLU A 40 -18.29 -18.26 -3.05
N ILE A 41 -17.19 -17.95 -2.38
CA ILE A 41 -15.86 -18.12 -2.93
C ILE A 41 -15.45 -19.59 -2.85
N ARG A 42 -14.99 -20.14 -3.97
CA ARG A 42 -14.46 -21.49 -4.10
C ARG A 42 -12.98 -21.44 -4.40
N VAL A 43 -12.19 -22.09 -3.56
CA VAL A 43 -10.74 -22.27 -3.77
C VAL A 43 -10.42 -23.75 -3.90
N LYS A 44 -9.58 -24.10 -4.88
CA LYS A 44 -8.94 -25.42 -4.98
C LYS A 44 -7.48 -25.25 -5.37
N ILE A 45 -6.58 -25.76 -4.53
CA ILE A 45 -5.15 -25.84 -4.84
C ILE A 45 -4.94 -27.04 -5.77
N ASN A 46 -4.39 -26.81 -6.96
CA ASN A 46 -4.25 -27.83 -8.01
C ASN A 46 -2.84 -28.46 -8.06
N GLN A 47 -2.00 -28.15 -7.08
CA GLN A 47 -0.64 -28.66 -6.98
C GLN A 47 -0.31 -29.11 -5.55
N ASP A 48 0.65 -30.01 -5.41
CA ASP A 48 1.11 -30.45 -4.10
C ASP A 48 1.88 -29.33 -3.38
N VAL A 49 1.51 -29.08 -2.13
CA VAL A 49 2.12 -28.08 -1.26
C VAL A 49 2.62 -28.67 0.06
N ARG A 50 2.57 -30.00 0.22
CA ARG A 50 2.95 -30.67 1.46
C ARG A 50 4.42 -30.39 1.78
N GLY A 51 4.67 -29.90 3.00
CA GLY A 51 6.03 -29.59 3.47
C GLY A 51 6.69 -28.38 2.82
N ARG A 52 6.00 -27.66 1.93
CA ARG A 52 6.56 -26.50 1.20
C ARG A 52 6.43 -25.20 1.96
N ASP A 53 7.29 -24.24 1.65
CA ASP A 53 7.22 -22.85 2.10
C ASP A 53 6.38 -22.04 1.11
N VAL A 54 5.22 -21.58 1.56
CA VAL A 54 4.16 -21.04 0.70
C VAL A 54 3.91 -19.57 0.99
N PHE A 55 3.80 -18.78 -0.07
CA PHE A 55 3.47 -17.36 -0.01
C PHE A 55 2.17 -17.11 -0.78
N VAL A 56 1.21 -16.41 -0.16
CA VAL A 56 -0.05 -16.05 -0.81
C VAL A 56 -0.10 -14.54 -1.01
N ILE A 57 -0.05 -14.09 -2.26
CA ILE A 57 -0.12 -12.68 -2.62
C ILE A 57 -1.57 -12.28 -2.80
N GLN A 58 -2.08 -11.43 -1.91
CA GLN A 58 -3.43 -10.90 -1.99
C GLN A 58 -3.51 -9.57 -1.23
N SER A 59 -3.80 -8.49 -1.93
CA SER A 59 -4.17 -7.21 -1.33
C SER A 59 -5.63 -7.25 -0.89
N THR A 60 -5.95 -6.73 0.29
CA THR A 60 -7.34 -6.57 0.76
C THR A 60 -7.92 -5.23 0.30
N CYS A 61 -7.80 -4.94 -1.00
CA CYS A 61 -8.34 -3.74 -1.66
C CYS A 61 -9.79 -3.97 -2.15
N PRO A 62 -10.52 -2.93 -2.62
CA PRO A 62 -11.87 -3.12 -3.16
C PRO A 62 -11.96 -4.18 -4.28
N PRO A 63 -12.93 -5.12 -4.24
CA PRO A 63 -13.92 -5.33 -3.17
C PRO A 63 -13.27 -5.95 -1.92
N VAL A 64 -13.28 -5.18 -0.81
CA VAL A 64 -12.43 -5.44 0.36
C VAL A 64 -12.78 -6.76 1.05
N ASN A 65 -14.09 -7.00 1.25
CA ASN A 65 -14.58 -8.19 1.95
C ASN A 65 -14.31 -9.46 1.15
N ASP A 66 -14.61 -9.45 -0.14
CA ASP A 66 -14.39 -10.60 -1.02
C ASP A 66 -12.90 -10.97 -1.06
N ASN A 67 -12.03 -9.99 -1.26
CA ASN A 67 -10.58 -10.23 -1.30
C ASN A 67 -10.03 -10.72 0.04
N LEU A 68 -10.60 -10.25 1.16
CA LEU A 68 -10.26 -10.74 2.50
C LEU A 68 -10.74 -12.18 2.72
N VAL A 69 -12.01 -12.49 2.44
CA VAL A 69 -12.54 -13.84 2.62
C VAL A 69 -11.83 -14.82 1.69
N GLU A 70 -11.51 -14.42 0.46
CA GLU A 70 -10.70 -15.21 -0.47
C GLU A 70 -9.33 -15.55 0.11
N LEU A 71 -8.62 -14.57 0.69
CA LEU A 71 -7.35 -14.80 1.38
C LEU A 71 -7.49 -15.82 2.51
N LEU A 72 -8.51 -15.68 3.36
CA LEU A 72 -8.74 -16.58 4.50
C LEU A 72 -9.00 -18.01 4.04
N ILE A 73 -9.81 -18.20 3.00
CA ILE A 73 -10.10 -19.52 2.40
C ILE A 73 -8.83 -20.12 1.77
N MET A 74 -8.02 -19.31 1.07
CA MET A 74 -6.75 -19.77 0.51
C MET A 74 -5.78 -20.24 1.59
N ILE A 75 -5.64 -19.49 2.69
CA ILE A 75 -4.78 -19.87 3.82
C ILE A 75 -5.28 -21.18 4.44
N ASP A 76 -6.59 -21.31 4.70
CA ASP A 76 -7.17 -22.54 5.26
C ASP A 76 -6.93 -23.75 4.35
N ALA A 77 -7.15 -23.61 3.04
CA ALA A 77 -6.91 -24.68 2.06
C ALA A 77 -5.45 -25.14 2.05
N LEU A 78 -4.49 -24.20 2.07
CA LEU A 78 -3.06 -24.49 2.07
C LEU A 78 -2.58 -25.10 3.39
N LYS A 79 -3.16 -24.67 4.52
CA LYS A 79 -2.89 -25.25 5.84
C LYS A 79 -3.37 -26.68 5.93
N ARG A 80 -4.60 -26.96 5.49
CA ARG A 80 -5.16 -28.32 5.44
C ARG A 80 -4.41 -29.22 4.45
N ALA A 81 -3.85 -28.65 3.39
CA ALA A 81 -2.95 -29.34 2.47
C ALA A 81 -1.53 -29.58 3.03
N SER A 82 -1.30 -29.30 4.32
CA SER A 82 -0.05 -29.61 5.05
C SER A 82 1.18 -28.85 4.53
N SER A 83 1.01 -27.60 4.10
CA SER A 83 2.16 -26.71 3.89
C SER A 83 2.97 -26.52 5.18
N ARG A 84 4.30 -26.36 5.06
CA ARG A 84 5.20 -26.25 6.22
C ARG A 84 5.12 -24.87 6.86
N ARG A 85 5.06 -23.83 6.03
CA ARG A 85 5.01 -22.43 6.43
C ARG A 85 4.16 -21.64 5.44
N LEU A 86 3.33 -20.74 5.97
CA LEU A 86 2.41 -19.90 5.22
C LEU A 86 2.64 -18.43 5.50
N THR A 87 3.20 -17.71 4.53
CA THR A 87 3.34 -16.25 4.60
C THR A 87 2.22 -15.58 3.80
N ALA A 88 1.40 -14.79 4.48
CA ALA A 88 0.41 -13.93 3.84
C ALA A 88 1.13 -12.65 3.34
N VAL A 89 1.14 -12.44 2.03
CA VAL A 89 1.74 -11.26 1.40
C VAL A 89 0.62 -10.30 1.00
N LEU A 90 0.43 -9.23 1.77
CA LEU A 90 -0.61 -8.21 1.57
C LEU A 90 0.03 -6.89 1.13
N PRO A 91 0.25 -6.66 -0.18
CA PRO A 91 0.79 -5.38 -0.67
C PRO A 91 -0.03 -4.17 -0.22
N PHE A 92 -1.34 -4.35 0.01
CA PHE A 92 -2.20 -3.36 0.67
C PHE A 92 -3.04 -4.03 1.76
N TYR A 93 -2.98 -3.48 2.97
CA TYR A 93 -3.78 -3.91 4.12
C TYR A 93 -5.04 -3.05 4.26
N GLY A 94 -6.17 -3.56 3.77
CA GLY A 94 -7.51 -3.01 3.98
C GLY A 94 -7.87 -2.92 5.47
N TYR A 95 -8.85 -2.07 5.80
CA TYR A 95 -9.24 -1.76 7.18
C TYR A 95 -8.18 -1.09 8.07
N ALA A 96 -6.96 -0.83 7.58
CA ALA A 96 -5.88 -0.23 8.37
C ALA A 96 -6.23 1.10 9.05
N ARG A 97 -7.19 1.87 8.53
CA ARG A 97 -7.65 3.14 9.12
C ARG A 97 -8.54 2.98 10.35
N GLN A 98 -8.99 1.76 10.66
CA GLN A 98 -9.79 1.43 11.85
C GLN A 98 -8.91 0.70 12.88
N ASP A 99 -7.85 1.37 13.31
CA ASP A 99 -6.78 0.85 14.18
C ASP A 99 -6.95 1.21 15.67
N ARG A 100 -7.89 2.08 16.01
CA ARG A 100 -8.20 2.46 17.39
C ARG A 100 -9.66 2.82 17.55
N LYS A 101 -10.09 2.93 18.81
CA LYS A 101 -11.37 3.55 19.14
C LYS A 101 -11.19 5.07 19.16
N ASP A 102 -11.60 5.73 18.09
CA ASP A 102 -11.64 7.20 17.99
C ASP A 102 -12.89 7.80 18.64
N GLN A 103 -13.95 7.01 18.79
CA GLN A 103 -15.18 7.36 19.51
C GLN A 103 -15.74 6.15 20.30
N PRO A 104 -16.71 6.36 21.21
CA PRO A 104 -17.35 5.26 21.91
C PRO A 104 -18.01 4.26 20.95
N ARG A 105 -17.95 2.96 21.29
CA ARG A 105 -18.69 1.86 20.63
C ARG A 105 -18.35 1.59 19.14
N VAL A 106 -17.14 1.90 18.69
CA VAL A 106 -16.62 1.48 17.38
C VAL A 106 -15.73 0.23 17.47
N PRO A 107 -15.61 -0.57 16.39
CA PRO A 107 -14.67 -1.68 16.32
C PRO A 107 -13.23 -1.20 16.09
N ILE A 108 -12.27 -2.08 16.39
CA ILE A 108 -10.89 -1.98 15.89
C ILE A 108 -10.75 -3.02 14.77
N THR A 109 -11.31 -2.71 13.60
CA THR A 109 -11.44 -3.68 12.50
C THR A 109 -10.08 -4.14 11.98
N ALA A 110 -9.04 -3.30 12.03
CA ALA A 110 -7.68 -3.70 11.68
C ALA A 110 -7.17 -4.87 12.57
N LYS A 111 -7.50 -4.85 13.88
CA LYS A 111 -7.18 -5.96 14.81
C LYS A 111 -8.07 -7.18 14.57
N LEU A 112 -9.35 -6.99 14.24
CA LEU A 112 -10.22 -8.11 13.84
C LEU A 112 -9.64 -8.84 12.62
N VAL A 113 -9.24 -8.12 11.58
CA VAL A 113 -8.62 -8.69 10.39
C VAL A 113 -7.31 -9.41 10.73
N ALA A 114 -6.49 -8.84 11.61
CA ALA A 114 -5.26 -9.48 12.07
C ALA A 114 -5.54 -10.83 12.77
N ASN A 115 -6.56 -10.85 13.64
CA ASN A 115 -7.00 -12.08 14.30
C ASN A 115 -7.49 -13.11 13.29
N LEU A 116 -8.28 -12.72 12.29
CA LEU A 116 -8.80 -13.63 11.27
C LEU A 116 -7.67 -14.25 10.44
N ILE A 117 -6.71 -13.45 9.97
CA ILE A 117 -5.55 -13.94 9.20
C ILE A 117 -4.68 -14.88 10.04
N THR A 118 -4.46 -14.55 11.31
CA THR A 118 -3.69 -15.41 12.23
C THR A 118 -4.45 -16.73 12.49
N THR A 119 -5.76 -16.65 12.73
CA THR A 119 -6.60 -17.81 13.05
C THR A 119 -6.77 -18.75 11.86
N SER A 120 -6.90 -18.23 10.64
CA SER A 120 -6.94 -19.06 9.43
C SER A 120 -5.65 -19.86 9.23
N GLY A 121 -4.54 -19.37 9.78
CA GLY A 121 -3.30 -20.12 9.92
C GLY A 121 -2.11 -19.55 9.15
N ALA A 122 -2.05 -18.24 8.96
CA ALA A 122 -0.82 -17.61 8.51
C ALA A 122 0.25 -17.68 9.62
N ASP A 123 1.49 -18.02 9.24
CA ASP A 123 2.64 -18.05 10.14
C ASP A 123 3.43 -16.73 10.13
N ARG A 124 3.23 -15.91 9.10
CA ARG A 124 3.90 -14.61 8.91
C ARG A 124 3.05 -13.68 8.04
N LEU A 125 3.16 -12.38 8.29
CA LEU A 125 2.64 -11.33 7.41
C LEU A 125 3.78 -10.58 6.73
N LEU A 126 3.69 -10.36 5.42
CA LEU A 126 4.52 -9.42 4.67
C LEU A 126 3.61 -8.35 4.06
N THR A 127 3.86 -7.08 4.35
CA THR A 127 3.00 -5.98 3.89
C THR A 127 3.80 -4.72 3.57
N ILE A 128 3.16 -3.72 2.95
CA ILE A 128 3.78 -2.46 2.55
C ILE A 128 2.98 -1.30 3.16
N ASP A 129 3.68 -0.32 3.74
CA ASP A 129 3.17 0.98 4.23
C ASP A 129 1.80 0.88 4.96
N LEU A 130 1.78 0.15 6.06
CA LEU A 130 0.66 0.14 7.00
C LEU A 130 0.32 1.57 7.44
N HIS A 131 -0.96 1.91 7.38
CA HIS A 131 -1.47 3.24 7.79
C HIS A 131 -0.97 3.66 9.19
N ALA A 132 -0.93 2.70 10.11
CA ALA A 132 -0.32 2.86 11.42
C ALA A 132 0.70 1.74 11.66
N GLY A 133 1.95 2.11 11.96
CA GLY A 133 3.01 1.15 12.24
C GLY A 133 2.72 0.21 13.42
N GLN A 134 1.84 0.63 14.34
CA GLN A 134 1.37 -0.14 15.49
C GLN A 134 0.54 -1.37 15.10
N ILE A 135 -0.01 -1.41 13.88
CA ILE A 135 -0.74 -2.59 13.38
C ILE A 135 0.14 -3.86 13.42
N GLN A 136 1.46 -3.72 13.36
CA GLN A 136 2.38 -4.84 13.58
C GLN A 136 2.13 -5.54 14.93
N GLY A 137 1.84 -4.77 15.99
CA GLY A 137 1.50 -5.30 17.31
C GLY A 137 0.09 -5.89 17.44
N PHE A 138 -0.71 -5.87 16.36
CA PHE A 138 -1.98 -6.61 16.32
C PHE A 138 -1.80 -8.07 15.96
N PHE A 139 -0.64 -8.47 15.45
CA PHE A 139 -0.32 -9.84 15.10
C PHE A 139 0.53 -10.49 16.20
N ASP A 140 0.20 -11.73 16.52
CA ASP A 140 1.01 -12.58 17.40
C ASP A 140 2.05 -13.40 16.58
N ILE A 141 2.03 -13.23 15.25
CA ILE A 141 2.98 -13.79 14.28
C ILE A 141 3.94 -12.70 13.78
N PRO A 142 5.13 -13.05 13.26
CA PRO A 142 6.05 -12.08 12.68
C PRO A 142 5.42 -11.25 11.56
N VAL A 143 5.65 -9.94 11.59
CA VAL A 143 5.22 -8.99 10.56
C VAL A 143 6.43 -8.29 9.95
N ASP A 144 6.63 -8.49 8.66
CA ASP A 144 7.57 -7.72 7.85
C ASP A 144 6.81 -6.56 7.20
N HIS A 145 6.95 -5.35 7.75
CA HIS A 145 6.30 -4.14 7.27
C HIS A 145 7.27 -3.30 6.42
N LEU A 146 7.29 -3.55 5.10
CA LEU A 146 8.12 -2.82 4.14
C LEU A 146 7.61 -1.41 3.88
N LEU A 147 8.53 -0.53 3.47
CA LEU A 147 8.21 0.83 3.03
C LEU A 147 8.41 0.93 1.52
N ALA A 148 7.46 1.52 0.78
CA ALA A 148 7.62 1.78 -0.64
C ALA A 148 8.45 3.05 -0.93
N ALA A 149 8.79 3.81 0.12
CA ALA A 149 9.58 5.03 0.03
C ALA A 149 10.82 4.91 -0.88
N PRO A 150 11.64 3.83 -0.84
CA PRO A 150 12.80 3.71 -1.74
C PRO A 150 12.42 3.76 -3.23
N VAL A 151 11.30 3.14 -3.62
CA VAL A 151 10.82 3.11 -5.02
C VAL A 151 10.37 4.50 -5.46
N LEU A 152 9.62 5.21 -4.60
CA LEU A 152 9.16 6.57 -4.87
C LEU A 152 10.33 7.57 -4.90
N ILE A 153 11.25 7.48 -3.94
CA ILE A 153 12.43 8.34 -3.86
C ILE A 153 13.34 8.15 -5.08
N GLU A 154 13.60 6.91 -5.51
CA GLU A 154 14.41 6.64 -6.71
C GLU A 154 13.79 7.30 -7.95
N TYR A 155 12.47 7.25 -8.08
CA TYR A 155 11.75 7.90 -9.17
C TYR A 155 11.96 9.42 -9.16
N TYR A 156 11.71 10.09 -8.03
CA TYR A 156 11.86 11.54 -7.94
C TYR A 156 13.31 12.02 -8.04
N LYS A 157 14.29 11.23 -7.59
CA LYS A 157 15.72 11.51 -7.83
C LYS A 157 16.07 11.56 -9.31
N LYS A 158 15.48 10.67 -10.13
CA LYS A 158 15.71 10.64 -11.58
C LYS A 158 15.15 11.87 -12.30
N LEU A 159 14.10 12.51 -11.76
CA LEU A 159 13.55 13.76 -12.30
C LEU A 159 14.47 14.97 -12.09
N LYS A 160 15.45 14.90 -11.17
CA LYS A 160 16.42 15.97 -10.90
C LYS A 160 15.76 17.35 -10.69
N LEU A 161 14.64 17.38 -9.96
CA LEU A 161 13.91 18.61 -9.66
C LEU A 161 14.80 19.54 -8.82
N ARG A 162 14.86 20.81 -9.20
CA ARG A 162 15.54 21.87 -8.43
C ARG A 162 14.58 22.49 -7.42
N ASP A 163 15.12 23.16 -6.40
CA ASP A 163 14.34 23.91 -5.41
C ASP A 163 13.20 23.05 -4.82
N LEU A 164 13.56 21.88 -4.29
CA LEU A 164 12.60 20.83 -3.93
C LEU A 164 12.13 20.96 -2.48
N VAL A 165 10.82 20.85 -2.28
CA VAL A 165 10.17 20.73 -0.96
C VAL A 165 9.33 19.46 -0.94
N VAL A 166 9.41 18.70 0.14
CA VAL A 166 8.46 17.62 0.42
C VAL A 166 7.39 18.15 1.36
N ALA A 167 6.12 17.96 1.00
CA ALA A 167 4.99 18.43 1.76
C ALA A 167 4.17 17.27 2.35
N SER A 168 3.71 17.43 3.59
CA SER A 168 2.65 16.60 4.16
C SER A 168 1.28 17.24 3.91
N PRO A 169 0.28 16.50 3.40
CA PRO A 169 -1.06 17.04 3.15
C PRO A 169 -1.85 17.29 4.44
N ASP A 170 -1.42 16.70 5.56
CA ASP A 170 -1.96 16.92 6.90
C ASP A 170 -0.88 16.75 7.99
N VAL A 171 -1.28 16.86 9.26
CA VAL A 171 -0.39 16.71 10.42
C VAL A 171 0.03 15.25 10.66
N GLY A 172 -0.78 14.27 10.24
CA GLY A 172 -0.49 12.84 10.43
C GLY A 172 0.71 12.37 9.61
N GLY A 173 0.84 12.88 8.39
CA GLY A 173 1.91 12.51 7.44
C GLY A 173 3.29 13.12 7.70
N ILE A 174 3.46 13.99 8.71
CA ILE A 174 4.72 14.75 8.93
C ILE A 174 5.94 13.85 9.06
N LYS A 175 5.81 12.70 9.74
CA LYS A 175 6.93 11.75 9.91
C LYS A 175 7.40 11.20 8.57
N MET A 176 6.46 10.84 7.69
CA MET A 176 6.75 10.37 6.33
C MET A 176 7.38 11.49 5.49
N ALA A 177 6.77 12.68 5.47
CA ALA A 177 7.28 13.83 4.73
C ALA A 177 8.72 14.19 5.14
N ARG A 178 9.03 14.16 6.45
CA ARG A 178 10.38 14.38 6.96
C ARG A 178 11.37 13.30 6.53
N ALA A 179 10.96 12.04 6.47
CA ALA A 179 11.83 10.95 6.01
C ALA A 179 12.17 11.12 4.52
N PHE A 180 11.17 11.42 3.69
CA PHE A 180 11.34 11.72 2.28
C PHE A 180 12.23 12.95 2.06
N SER A 181 12.00 14.04 2.80
CA SER A 181 12.76 15.29 2.64
C SER A 181 14.25 15.07 2.90
N LYS A 182 14.60 14.32 3.96
CA LYS A 182 16.00 13.93 4.25
C LYS A 182 16.63 13.13 3.13
N LYS A 183 15.92 12.12 2.59
CA LYS A 183 16.47 11.23 1.54
C LYS A 183 16.57 11.91 0.17
N LEU A 184 15.76 12.93 -0.08
CA LEU A 184 15.77 13.75 -1.29
C LEU A 184 16.62 15.03 -1.17
N ASN A 185 17.19 15.31 0.01
CA ASN A 185 17.89 16.56 0.31
C ASN A 185 17.03 17.79 -0.03
N ALA A 186 15.78 17.76 0.45
CA ALA A 186 14.74 18.74 0.18
C ALA A 186 14.27 19.42 1.47
N ASP A 187 13.68 20.61 1.33
CA ASP A 187 13.01 21.28 2.44
C ASP A 187 11.72 20.53 2.82
N LEU A 188 11.16 20.84 3.99
CA LEU A 188 9.92 20.25 4.49
C LEU A 188 8.84 21.33 4.57
N ALA A 189 7.64 21.02 4.08
CA ALA A 189 6.43 21.82 4.31
C ALA A 189 5.30 20.97 4.89
N ILE A 190 4.37 21.63 5.58
CA ILE A 190 3.21 21.00 6.20
C ILE A 190 1.98 21.84 5.87
N VAL A 191 0.94 21.19 5.39
CA VAL A 191 -0.37 21.81 5.20
C VAL A 191 -1.20 21.52 6.46
N ASP A 192 -1.37 22.52 7.32
CA ASP A 192 -2.20 22.45 8.53
C ASP A 192 -3.62 22.90 8.19
N LYS A 193 -4.51 21.92 8.10
CA LYS A 193 -5.93 22.14 7.85
C LYS A 193 -6.65 22.39 9.17
N ARG A 194 -7.01 23.65 9.44
CA ARG A 194 -7.87 23.99 10.59
C ARG A 194 -9.30 24.18 10.13
N ARG A 195 -10.22 23.42 10.75
CA ARG A 195 -11.67 23.67 10.65
C ARG A 195 -12.02 24.70 11.71
N LEU A 196 -12.40 25.90 11.29
CA LEU A 196 -12.67 26.99 12.24
C LEU A 196 -14.08 26.95 12.83
N ASP A 197 -15.04 26.24 12.23
CA ASP A 197 -16.32 25.86 12.84
C ASP A 197 -17.14 24.98 11.87
N TYR A 198 -18.24 24.39 12.36
CA TYR A 198 -19.15 23.49 11.62
C TYR A 198 -19.75 24.09 10.32
N GLN A 199 -19.55 25.37 10.00
CA GLN A 199 -20.23 26.09 8.90
C GLN A 199 -19.32 26.67 7.79
N ASN A 200 -18.26 25.95 7.37
CA ASN A 200 -17.61 26.13 6.06
C ASN A 200 -16.56 27.24 5.87
N SER A 201 -15.64 27.45 6.81
CA SER A 201 -14.33 28.05 6.46
C SER A 201 -13.19 27.11 6.84
N GLU A 202 -12.64 26.45 5.82
CA GLU A 202 -11.39 25.70 5.96
C GLU A 202 -10.23 26.67 5.75
N VAL A 203 -9.46 26.95 6.80
CA VAL A 203 -8.23 27.74 6.68
C VAL A 203 -7.07 26.78 6.55
N MET A 204 -6.35 26.90 5.42
CA MET A 204 -5.17 26.10 5.10
C MET A 204 -3.94 26.93 5.43
N ASN A 205 -3.27 26.60 6.53
CA ASN A 205 -1.99 27.22 6.89
C ASN A 205 -0.85 26.37 6.32
N ILE A 206 0.12 27.01 5.66
CA ILE A 206 1.31 26.33 5.15
C ILE A 206 2.48 26.70 6.04
N LEU A 207 3.07 25.68 6.68
CA LEU A 207 4.30 25.80 7.44
C LEU A 207 5.45 25.38 6.54
N GLY A 208 6.36 26.30 6.22
CA GLY A 208 7.50 26.08 5.32
C GLY A 208 7.45 26.99 4.09
N ASP A 209 8.62 27.28 3.51
CA ASP A 209 8.74 28.11 2.31
C ASP A 209 8.58 27.28 1.04
N VAL A 210 7.49 27.54 0.31
CA VAL A 210 7.07 26.84 -0.91
C VAL A 210 7.12 27.73 -2.16
N LYS A 211 7.41 29.03 -2.01
CA LYS A 211 7.26 30.01 -3.09
C LYS A 211 8.31 29.78 -4.17
N GLY A 212 7.86 29.60 -5.41
CA GLY A 212 8.73 29.36 -6.57
C GLY A 212 9.39 27.97 -6.58
N LYS A 213 9.04 27.08 -5.64
CA LYS A 213 9.66 25.76 -5.47
C LYS A 213 8.86 24.62 -6.08
N ASN A 214 9.51 23.50 -6.37
CA ASN A 214 8.83 22.26 -6.77
C ASN A 214 8.43 21.48 -5.52
N ILE A 215 7.18 20.99 -5.47
CA ILE A 215 6.63 20.34 -4.29
C ILE A 215 6.32 18.88 -4.59
N ILE A 216 6.69 17.96 -3.69
CA ILE A 216 6.21 16.59 -3.69
C ILE A 216 5.35 16.39 -2.43
N ILE A 217 4.05 16.27 -2.60
CA ILE A 217 3.14 15.84 -1.54
C ILE A 217 3.34 14.34 -1.34
N VAL A 218 3.55 13.87 -0.10
CA VAL A 218 3.68 12.44 0.20
C VAL A 218 2.61 11.98 1.18
N ASP A 219 2.09 10.77 0.94
CA ASP A 219 1.06 10.16 1.78
C ASP A 219 1.11 8.63 1.67
N ASP A 220 0.53 7.90 2.64
CA ASP A 220 0.47 6.43 2.58
C ASP A 220 -0.52 5.96 1.50
N GLN A 221 -1.68 6.61 1.42
CA GLN A 221 -2.77 6.18 0.55
C GLN A 221 -3.61 7.34 0.02
N VAL A 222 -4.17 7.15 -1.18
CA VAL A 222 -5.13 8.09 -1.77
C VAL A 222 -6.47 7.40 -2.01
N THR A 223 -7.50 7.89 -1.32
CA THR A 223 -8.88 7.40 -1.46
C THR A 223 -9.69 8.28 -2.40
N THR A 224 -10.34 9.33 -1.91
CA THR A 224 -11.16 10.25 -2.70
C THR A 224 -10.36 11.39 -3.34
N ALA A 225 -9.03 11.39 -3.17
CA ALA A 225 -8.10 12.45 -3.54
C ALA A 225 -8.35 13.85 -2.92
N GLY A 226 -9.32 14.01 -2.02
CA GLY A 226 -9.66 15.31 -1.41
C GLY A 226 -8.44 16.01 -0.80
N SER A 227 -7.82 15.40 0.21
CA SER A 227 -6.68 15.97 0.94
C SER A 227 -5.54 16.41 0.03
N ILE A 228 -5.11 15.55 -0.91
CA ILE A 228 -3.99 15.89 -1.80
C ILE A 228 -4.34 16.99 -2.79
N THR A 229 -5.60 17.06 -3.26
CA THR A 229 -6.01 18.11 -4.18
C THR A 229 -6.20 19.45 -3.48
N GLU A 230 -6.82 19.48 -2.31
CA GLU A 230 -6.95 20.69 -1.48
C GLU A 230 -5.57 21.23 -1.08
N ALA A 231 -4.66 20.36 -0.64
CA ALA A 231 -3.27 20.73 -0.38
C ALA A 231 -2.58 21.30 -1.63
N SER A 232 -2.80 20.69 -2.80
CA SER A 232 -2.22 21.19 -4.05
C SER A 232 -2.74 22.57 -4.45
N TYR A 233 -4.02 22.90 -4.18
CA TYR A 233 -4.56 24.24 -4.42
C TYR A 233 -3.92 25.27 -3.49
N ALA A 234 -3.90 24.99 -2.18
CA ALA A 234 -3.27 25.88 -1.20
C ALA A 234 -1.79 26.14 -1.50
N LEU A 235 -1.03 25.08 -1.83
CA LEU A 235 0.37 25.20 -2.22
C LEU A 235 0.55 26.03 -3.50
N LYS A 236 -0.37 25.88 -4.46
CA LYS A 236 -0.33 26.65 -5.70
C LYS A 236 -0.61 28.14 -5.47
N GLU A 237 -1.59 28.46 -4.63
CA GLU A 237 -1.93 29.83 -4.20
C GLU A 237 -0.77 30.48 -3.44
N ALA A 238 -0.03 29.71 -2.63
CA ALA A 238 1.18 30.15 -1.96
C ALA A 238 2.41 30.31 -2.89
N GLY A 239 2.23 30.09 -4.20
CA GLY A 239 3.24 30.36 -5.23
C GLY A 239 4.13 29.18 -5.59
N ALA A 240 3.75 27.94 -5.29
CA ALA A 240 4.49 26.76 -5.75
C ALA A 240 4.59 26.69 -7.28
N ARG A 241 5.75 26.22 -7.78
CA ARG A 241 6.05 26.11 -9.21
C ARG A 241 5.31 24.93 -9.83
N ASP A 242 5.77 23.71 -9.56
CA ASP A 242 5.13 22.46 -9.94
C ASP A 242 4.81 21.63 -8.70
N ILE A 243 3.68 20.93 -8.71
CA ILE A 243 3.22 20.11 -7.58
C ILE A 243 3.04 18.68 -8.06
N TYR A 244 3.71 17.76 -7.38
CA TYR A 244 3.69 16.32 -7.60
C TYR A 244 3.10 15.65 -6.36
N ALA A 245 2.64 14.41 -6.49
CA ALA A 245 2.28 13.58 -5.34
C ALA A 245 2.90 12.18 -5.45
N GLY A 246 3.55 11.70 -4.39
CA GLY A 246 4.12 10.36 -4.29
C GLY A 246 3.43 9.57 -3.18
N ILE A 247 2.65 8.57 -3.56
CA ILE A 247 1.72 7.88 -2.65
C ILE A 247 1.91 6.38 -2.80
N THR A 248 1.89 5.62 -1.69
CA THR A 248 2.06 4.17 -1.83
C THR A 248 0.81 3.54 -2.44
N HIS A 249 -0.36 3.71 -1.82
CA HIS A 249 -1.57 2.97 -2.19
C HIS A 249 -2.57 3.85 -2.96
N GLY A 250 -2.78 3.55 -4.25
CA GLY A 250 -3.75 4.23 -5.10
C GLY A 250 -5.15 3.60 -5.08
N ILE A 251 -5.99 3.88 -4.08
CA ILE A 251 -7.36 3.33 -4.00
C ILE A 251 -8.28 4.01 -5.04
N PHE A 252 -8.20 5.34 -5.15
CA PHE A 252 -8.95 6.17 -6.08
C PHE A 252 -10.46 5.83 -6.12
N SER A 253 -11.17 6.08 -5.02
CA SER A 253 -12.61 5.86 -4.91
C SER A 253 -13.43 7.14 -5.18
N GLY A 254 -14.66 6.97 -5.64
CA GLY A 254 -15.59 8.07 -5.90
C GLY A 254 -15.00 9.12 -6.86
N PRO A 255 -14.97 10.42 -6.50
CA PRO A 255 -14.58 11.50 -7.40
C PRO A 255 -13.07 11.65 -7.62
N ALA A 256 -12.24 10.70 -7.14
CA ALA A 256 -10.79 10.85 -7.07
C ALA A 256 -10.13 11.22 -8.41
N ILE A 257 -10.50 10.52 -9.49
CA ILE A 257 -9.92 10.75 -10.83
C ILE A 257 -10.27 12.14 -11.35
N ALA A 258 -11.55 12.53 -11.25
CA ALA A 258 -12.01 13.85 -11.68
C ALA A 258 -11.37 14.99 -10.87
N ARG A 259 -11.14 14.78 -9.57
CA ARG A 259 -10.43 15.73 -8.70
C ARG A 259 -8.97 15.89 -9.13
N ILE A 260 -8.26 14.78 -9.34
CA ILE A 260 -6.86 14.80 -9.81
C ILE A 260 -6.75 15.52 -11.16
N GLU A 261 -7.65 15.22 -12.09
CA GLU A 261 -7.65 15.83 -13.42
C GLU A 261 -7.78 17.36 -13.35
N LYS A 262 -8.72 17.86 -12.54
CA LYS A 262 -8.98 19.31 -12.37
C LYS A 262 -7.96 20.02 -11.48
N SER A 263 -7.19 19.28 -10.69
CA SER A 263 -6.24 19.85 -9.73
C SER A 263 -4.98 20.44 -10.38
N PRO A 264 -4.23 21.30 -9.68
CA PRO A 264 -2.91 21.79 -10.09
C PRO A 264 -1.81 20.71 -10.09
N LEU A 265 -2.11 19.47 -9.69
CA LEU A 265 -1.14 18.38 -9.70
C LEU A 265 -0.64 18.12 -11.13
N LYS A 266 0.68 18.10 -11.27
CA LYS A 266 1.39 17.78 -12.52
C LYS A 266 1.45 16.27 -12.74
N GLU A 267 1.74 15.51 -11.69
CA GLU A 267 1.76 14.05 -11.72
C GLU A 267 1.51 13.48 -10.32
N VAL A 268 0.76 12.38 -10.27
CA VAL A 268 0.46 11.56 -9.11
C VAL A 268 1.08 10.19 -9.33
N VAL A 269 2.15 9.91 -8.61
CA VAL A 269 2.89 8.66 -8.66
C VAL A 269 2.37 7.74 -7.56
N VAL A 270 1.86 6.57 -7.96
CA VAL A 270 1.43 5.51 -7.05
C VAL A 270 2.20 4.22 -7.28
N THR A 271 2.11 3.28 -6.35
CA THR A 271 2.63 1.92 -6.57
C THR A 271 1.55 0.97 -7.09
N ASP A 272 1.96 -0.18 -7.65
CA ASP A 272 1.08 -1.27 -8.08
C ASP A 272 0.60 -2.19 -6.93
N THR A 273 0.65 -1.75 -5.67
CA THR A 273 0.06 -2.44 -4.50
C THR A 273 -1.45 -2.70 -4.65
N ILE A 274 -2.15 -1.82 -5.36
CA ILE A 274 -3.57 -1.95 -5.73
C ILE A 274 -3.66 -1.88 -7.26
N PRO A 275 -4.39 -2.78 -7.94
CA PRO A 275 -4.55 -2.70 -9.38
C PRO A 275 -5.37 -1.45 -9.77
N LEU A 276 -4.95 -0.76 -10.82
CA LEU A 276 -5.71 0.34 -11.40
C LEU A 276 -6.64 -0.19 -12.49
N SER A 277 -7.96 -0.03 -12.32
CA SER A 277 -8.92 -0.38 -13.36
C SER A 277 -8.78 0.55 -14.58
N LYS A 278 -9.21 0.09 -15.76
CA LYS A 278 -9.16 0.88 -17.00
C LYS A 278 -9.85 2.25 -16.87
N GLU A 279 -10.98 2.28 -16.18
CA GLU A 279 -11.76 3.50 -15.91
C GLU A 279 -11.03 4.53 -15.04
N LYS A 280 -10.05 4.06 -14.24
CA LYS A 280 -9.25 4.91 -13.35
C LYS A 280 -7.94 5.38 -14.00
N GLN A 281 -7.68 5.01 -15.26
CA GLN A 281 -6.51 5.48 -15.97
C GLN A 281 -6.62 6.98 -16.22
N ASN A 282 -5.56 7.71 -15.89
CA ASN A 282 -5.48 9.16 -16.08
C ASN A 282 -4.05 9.53 -16.47
N LYS A 283 -3.89 10.51 -17.37
CA LYS A 283 -2.57 10.95 -17.86
C LYS A 283 -1.68 11.52 -16.75
N LYS A 284 -2.27 12.03 -15.67
CA LYS A 284 -1.54 12.50 -14.49
C LYS A 284 -1.15 11.38 -13.55
N ILE A 285 -1.66 10.16 -13.70
CA ILE A 285 -1.36 9.04 -12.79
C ILE A 285 -0.27 8.16 -13.40
N ARG A 286 0.83 8.00 -12.66
CA ARG A 286 1.91 7.07 -12.99
C ARG A 286 1.97 5.95 -11.96
N ILE A 287 2.12 4.72 -12.43
CA ILE A 287 2.26 3.54 -11.56
C ILE A 287 3.72 3.07 -11.57
N LEU A 288 4.29 2.88 -10.39
CA LEU A 288 5.59 2.24 -10.18
C LEU A 288 5.40 0.82 -9.63
N SER A 289 6.23 -0.11 -10.08
CA SER A 289 6.14 -1.49 -9.59
C SER A 289 6.92 -1.69 -8.30
N ILE A 290 6.28 -2.29 -7.29
CA ILE A 290 6.93 -2.78 -6.06
C ILE A 290 7.32 -4.27 -6.15
N SER A 291 7.14 -4.90 -7.32
CA SER A 291 7.43 -6.33 -7.54
C SER A 291 8.85 -6.74 -7.17
N ARG A 292 9.86 -5.90 -7.46
CA ARG A 292 11.25 -6.17 -7.07
C ARG A 292 11.45 -6.15 -5.56
N LEU A 293 10.81 -5.19 -4.87
CA LEU A 293 10.88 -5.06 -3.43
C LEU A 293 10.24 -6.28 -2.74
N LEU A 294 9.02 -6.66 -3.15
CA LEU A 294 8.35 -7.85 -2.61
C LEU A 294 9.05 -9.15 -2.99
N GLY A 295 9.54 -9.28 -4.23
CA GLY A 295 10.27 -10.46 -4.68
C GLY A 295 11.55 -10.67 -3.90
N GLU A 296 12.32 -9.62 -3.63
CA GLU A 296 13.53 -9.72 -2.81
C GLU A 296 13.19 -10.03 -1.34
N ALA A 297 12.11 -9.46 -0.80
CA ALA A 297 11.66 -9.79 0.56
C ALA A 297 11.22 -11.25 0.70
N ILE A 298 10.41 -11.76 -0.24
CA ILE A 298 9.99 -13.17 -0.27
C ILE A 298 11.22 -14.10 -0.35
N LYS A 299 12.17 -13.78 -1.25
CA LYS A 299 13.41 -14.55 -1.38
C LYS A 299 14.21 -14.59 -0.07
N ARG A 300 14.33 -13.46 0.62
CA ARG A 300 15.06 -13.37 1.89
C ARG A 300 14.36 -14.12 3.01
N ILE A 301 13.05 -13.94 3.16
CA ILE A 301 12.24 -14.69 4.14
C ILE A 301 12.38 -16.19 3.90
N HIS A 302 12.32 -16.63 2.65
CA HIS A 302 12.49 -18.03 2.29
C HIS A 302 13.90 -18.56 2.64
N ASN A 303 14.94 -17.78 2.36
CA ASN A 303 16.33 -18.15 2.62
C ASN A 303 16.80 -17.89 4.07
N GLU A 304 15.92 -17.43 4.96
CA GLU A 304 16.26 -16.98 6.32
C GLU A 304 17.33 -15.86 6.35
N GLU A 305 17.34 -15.01 5.32
CA GLU A 305 18.22 -13.84 5.21
C GLU A 305 17.57 -12.60 5.86
N SER A 306 18.39 -11.64 6.31
CA SER A 306 17.88 -10.41 6.91
C SER A 306 17.06 -9.59 5.90
N VAL A 307 15.79 -9.33 6.23
CA VAL A 307 14.92 -8.38 5.51
C VAL A 307 15.28 -6.93 5.86
N SER A 308 16.03 -6.71 6.95
CA SER A 308 16.30 -5.38 7.49
C SER A 308 17.03 -4.44 6.53
N SER A 309 17.87 -5.00 5.64
CA SER A 309 18.58 -4.18 4.65
C SER A 309 17.67 -3.66 3.52
N LEU A 310 16.40 -4.07 3.47
CA LEU A 310 15.41 -3.50 2.55
C LEU A 310 14.75 -2.25 3.12
N PHE A 311 14.85 -2.01 4.44
CA PHE A 311 14.43 -0.76 5.06
C PHE A 311 15.54 0.28 4.86
N VAL A 312 15.25 1.37 4.15
CA VAL A 312 16.21 2.45 3.82
C VAL A 312 16.02 3.66 4.71
#